data_AF-A0A0D9X7J0-F1
#
_entry.id   AF-A0A0D9X7J0-F1
#
_cell.length_a   1.000
_cell.length_b   1.000
_cell.length_c   1.000
_cell.angle_alpha   90.00
_cell.angle_beta   90.00
_cell.angle_gamma   90.00
#
_symmetry.space_group_name_H-M   'P 1'
#
loop_
_entity.id
_entity.type
_entity.pdbx_description
1 polymer ?
#
loop_
_entity_poly.entity_id
_entity_poly.type
_entity_poly.pdbx_seq_one_letter_code
_entity_poly.pdbx_strand_id
1 'polypeptide(L)'
;MAAVPGELPHMRMIALFACGSLLIRGAGCTINDLFDGDIDKKVERTKSRPLGSGIWCSDPYTRTVFLGVFSLLLVFSYPLIKRFTFWPQAYLGLIFNWGICWTLVYETIYAHQDKEDDLKVGVKSTALRLKSFLTAWPYYPFLAAASAQLAWQISTVDLSDRVDCNKKFVSN
;
A
#
# COMPACT_ATOMS: atom_id res chain seq x y z
N MET A 1 -15.00 16.65 2.47
CA MET A 1 -13.93 17.61 2.13
C MET A 1 -13.45 17.33 0.70
N ALA A 2 -14.09 17.93 -0.29
CA ALA A 2 -13.68 17.83 -1.70
C ALA A 2 -13.59 19.25 -2.25
N ALA A 3 -12.59 19.52 -3.09
CA ALA A 3 -12.43 20.82 -3.73
C ALA A 3 -13.68 21.16 -4.56
N VAL A 4 -14.00 22.45 -4.61
CA VAL A 4 -15.12 22.97 -5.41
C VAL A 4 -14.88 22.60 -6.89
N PRO A 5 -15.93 22.20 -7.65
CA PRO A 5 -15.76 21.80 -9.05
C PRO A 5 -15.05 22.89 -9.87
N GLY A 6 -13.93 22.53 -10.51
CA GLY A 6 -13.15 23.44 -11.36
C GLY A 6 -11.86 23.97 -10.74
N GLU A 7 -11.70 23.90 -9.42
CA GLU A 7 -10.51 24.39 -8.71
C GLU A 7 -9.50 23.26 -8.39
N LEU A 8 -8.22 23.63 -8.32
CA LEU A 8 -7.17 22.70 -7.88
C LEU A 8 -7.39 22.33 -6.40
N PRO A 9 -7.03 21.09 -5.99
CA PRO A 9 -7.10 20.70 -4.60
C PRO A 9 -6.27 21.64 -3.71
N HIS A 10 -6.82 22.01 -2.55
CA HIS A 10 -6.13 22.90 -1.61
C HIS A 10 -4.72 22.39 -1.30
N MET A 11 -3.72 23.26 -1.46
CA MET A 11 -2.30 22.95 -1.22
C MET A 11 -2.05 22.37 0.18
N ARG A 12 -2.87 22.75 1.18
CA ARG A 12 -2.84 22.19 2.53
C ARG A 12 -3.09 20.68 2.55
N MET A 13 -4.05 20.18 1.77
CA MET A 13 -4.36 18.75 1.70
C MET A 13 -3.24 17.99 0.98
N ILE A 14 -2.74 18.53 -0.14
CA ILE A 14 -1.60 17.94 -0.87
C ILE A 14 -0.38 17.81 0.06
N ALA A 15 -0.04 18.90 0.76
CA ALA A 15 1.06 18.92 1.72
C ALA A 15 0.83 17.93 2.87
N LEU A 16 -0.38 17.86 3.43
CA LEU A 16 -0.71 16.97 4.53
C LEU A 16 -0.61 15.49 4.13
N PHE A 17 -1.14 15.10 2.97
CA PHE A 17 -1.02 13.73 2.46
C PHE A 17 0.42 13.38 2.07
N ALA A 18 1.15 14.30 1.45
CA ALA A 18 2.56 14.09 1.10
C ALA A 18 3.45 13.92 2.35
N CYS A 19 3.32 14.82 3.32
CA CYS A 19 4.03 14.73 4.60
C CYS A 19 3.61 13.47 5.38
N GLY A 20 2.31 13.15 5.43
CA GLY A 20 1.81 11.94 6.08
C GLY A 20 2.37 10.66 5.46
N SER A 21 2.44 10.59 4.13
CA SER A 21 3.02 9.45 3.41
C SER A 21 4.52 9.27 3.71
N LEU A 22 5.29 10.36 3.71
CA LEU A 22 6.72 10.34 4.04
C LEU A 22 6.96 9.91 5.48
N LEU A 23 6.19 10.45 6.43
CA LEU A 23 6.32 10.15 7.85
C LEU A 23 5.96 8.70 8.17
N ILE A 24 4.85 8.18 7.66
CA ILE A 24 4.43 6.79 7.90
C ILE A 24 5.46 5.81 7.34
N ARG A 25 6.02 6.11 6.16
CA ARG A 25 7.04 5.25 5.55
C ARG A 25 8.38 5.33 6.28
N GLY A 26 8.80 6.54 6.67
CA GLY A 26 9.99 6.74 7.49
C GLY A 26 9.89 6.01 8.83
N ALA A 27 8.78 6.17 9.54
CA ALA A 27 8.52 5.49 10.80
C ALA A 27 8.51 3.96 10.64
N GLY A 28 7.88 3.43 9.59
CA GLY A 28 7.88 1.99 9.30
C GLY A 28 9.28 1.43 9.07
N CYS A 29 10.12 2.12 8.29
CA CYS A 29 11.51 1.70 8.08
C CYS A 29 12.32 1.75 9.38
N THR A 30 12.20 2.83 10.16
CA THR A 30 12.92 2.95 11.44
C THR A 30 12.51 1.88 12.44
N ILE A 31 11.22 1.57 12.54
CA ILE A 31 10.71 0.53 13.43
C ILE A 31 11.25 -0.85 13.01
N ASN A 32 11.22 -1.16 11.70
CA ASN A 32 11.77 -2.42 11.20
C ASN A 32 13.27 -2.55 11.49
N ASP A 33 14.04 -1.50 11.20
CA ASP A 33 15.48 -1.52 11.46
C ASP A 33 15.77 -1.78 12.97
N LEU A 34 14.97 -1.19 13.88
CA LEU A 34 15.12 -1.39 15.32
C LEU A 34 14.83 -2.83 15.76
N PHE A 35 13.81 -3.47 15.19
CA PHE A 35 13.43 -4.83 15.55
C PHE A 35 14.29 -5.90 14.85
N ASP A 36 14.82 -5.62 13.66
CA ASP A 36 15.61 -6.57 12.87
C ASP A 36 17.12 -6.54 13.20
N GLY A 37 17.55 -5.70 14.15
CA GLY A 37 18.97 -5.42 14.40
C GLY A 37 19.82 -6.63 14.83
N ASP A 38 19.25 -7.66 15.45
CA ASP A 38 19.94 -8.91 15.79
C ASP A 38 19.93 -9.94 14.65
N ILE A 39 18.91 -9.89 13.79
CA ILE A 39 18.76 -10.69 12.57
C ILE A 39 19.73 -10.16 11.51
N ASP A 40 19.81 -8.85 11.33
CA ASP A 40 20.63 -8.19 10.32
C ASP A 40 22.13 -8.42 10.49
N LYS A 41 22.60 -8.67 11.73
CA LYS A 41 23.99 -9.02 12.01
C LYS A 41 24.37 -10.42 11.50
N LYS A 42 23.38 -11.31 11.31
CA LYS A 42 23.59 -12.70 10.91
C LYS A 42 23.59 -12.87 9.39
N VAL A 43 23.04 -11.91 8.64
CA VAL A 43 22.86 -11.96 7.18
C VAL A 43 23.91 -11.11 6.47
N GLU A 44 24.68 -11.70 5.54
CA GLU A 44 25.78 -10.98 4.87
C GLU A 44 25.35 -9.70 4.13
N ARG A 45 24.18 -9.72 3.52
CA ARG A 45 23.59 -8.57 2.81
C ARG A 45 23.30 -7.39 3.73
N THR A 46 22.88 -7.65 4.98
CA THR A 46 22.37 -6.61 5.88
C THR A 46 23.30 -6.26 7.04
N LYS A 47 24.43 -6.97 7.18
CA LYS A 47 25.52 -6.63 8.13
C LYS A 47 26.00 -5.17 8.02
N SER A 48 25.97 -4.59 6.82
CA SER A 48 26.39 -3.21 6.56
C SER A 48 25.29 -2.16 6.79
N ARG A 49 24.07 -2.56 7.19
CA ARG A 49 23.01 -1.60 7.53
C ARG A 49 23.43 -0.74 8.73
N PRO A 50 22.96 0.51 8.83
CA PRO A 50 23.36 1.42 9.91
C PRO A 50 23.21 0.82 11.31
N LEU A 51 22.08 0.16 11.60
CA LEU A 51 21.83 -0.47 12.90
C LEU A 51 22.56 -1.81 13.10
N GLY A 52 22.80 -2.58 12.03
CA GLY A 52 23.58 -3.83 12.07
C GLY A 52 25.08 -3.59 12.28
N SER A 53 25.61 -2.49 11.72
CA SER A 53 27.03 -2.11 11.74
C SER A 53 27.44 -1.22 12.93
N GLY A 54 26.48 -0.78 13.75
CA GLY A 54 26.74 0.10 14.90
C GLY A 54 27.02 1.56 14.53
N ILE A 55 26.76 1.95 13.28
CA ILE A 55 26.98 3.30 12.76
C ILE A 55 25.66 4.08 12.85
N TRP A 56 25.59 5.02 13.81
CA TRP A 56 24.38 5.80 14.13
C TRP A 56 24.09 6.98 13.19
N CYS A 57 24.74 7.05 12.04
CA CYS A 57 24.45 8.10 11.07
C CYS A 57 24.91 7.70 9.67
N SER A 58 24.24 8.28 8.67
CA SER A 58 24.54 8.28 7.22
C SER A 58 24.21 7.01 6.41
N ASP A 59 23.02 6.99 5.78
CA ASP A 59 22.84 7.22 4.32
C ASP A 59 21.33 7.30 3.95
N PRO A 60 20.88 8.07 2.93
CA PRO A 60 19.49 8.45 2.77
C PRO A 60 18.69 7.41 1.99
N TYR A 61 17.42 7.27 2.38
CA TYR A 61 16.36 6.44 1.82
C TYR A 61 15.98 6.75 0.34
N THR A 62 16.94 7.01 -0.53
CA THR A 62 16.79 7.52 -1.91
C THR A 62 15.93 6.60 -2.78
N ARG A 63 16.12 5.27 -2.72
CA ARG A 63 15.31 4.31 -3.53
C ARG A 63 13.86 4.22 -3.04
N THR A 64 13.67 4.33 -1.73
CA THR A 64 12.34 4.36 -1.09
C THR A 64 11.61 5.64 -1.52
N VAL A 65 12.24 6.81 -1.40
CA VAL A 65 11.67 8.09 -1.83
C VAL A 65 11.29 8.08 -3.31
N PHE A 66 12.13 7.59 -4.22
CA PHE A 66 11.81 7.52 -5.65
C PHE A 66 10.59 6.63 -5.97
N LEU A 67 10.46 5.47 -5.33
CA LEU A 67 9.27 4.62 -5.47
C LEU A 67 8.00 5.27 -4.90
N GLY A 68 8.15 6.08 -3.84
CA GLY A 68 7.04 6.86 -3.28
C GLY A 68 6.64 8.02 -4.18
N VAL A 69 7.59 8.66 -4.85
CA VAL A 69 7.32 9.72 -5.83
C VAL A 69 6.62 9.15 -7.08
N PHE A 70 6.91 7.90 -7.48
CA PHE A 70 6.20 7.25 -8.58
C PHE A 70 4.71 7.01 -8.28
N SER A 71 4.34 6.71 -7.03
CA SER A 71 2.93 6.58 -6.65
C SER A 71 2.19 7.92 -6.61
N LEU A 72 2.90 9.05 -6.41
CA LEU A 72 2.31 10.39 -6.49
C LEU A 72 1.82 10.71 -7.91
N LEU A 73 2.44 10.17 -8.97
CA LEU A 73 1.97 10.35 -10.34
C LEU A 73 0.53 9.87 -10.54
N LEU A 74 0.16 8.77 -9.88
CA LEU A 74 -1.20 8.22 -9.89
C LEU A 74 -2.19 9.07 -9.06
N VAL A 75 -1.71 9.75 -8.02
CA VAL A 75 -2.54 10.67 -7.22
C VAL A 75 -2.79 11.97 -7.98
N PHE A 76 -1.78 12.48 -8.69
CA PHE A 76 -1.88 13.70 -9.48
C PHE A 76 -2.73 13.55 -10.76
N SER A 77 -2.88 12.34 -11.29
CA SER A 77 -3.76 12.07 -12.44
C SER A 77 -5.25 11.98 -12.07
N TYR A 78 -5.60 11.78 -10.79
CA TYR A 78 -6.99 11.64 -10.34
C TYR A 78 -7.89 12.86 -10.64
N PRO A 79 -7.46 14.12 -10.42
CA PRO A 79 -8.25 15.30 -10.79
C PRO A 79 -8.47 15.44 -12.31
N LEU A 80 -7.53 14.94 -13.13
CA LEU A 80 -7.60 15.02 -14.58
C LEU A 80 -8.60 14.01 -15.16
N ILE A 81 -8.72 12.83 -14.55
CA ILE A 81 -9.65 11.80 -15.02
C ILE A 81 -11.11 12.26 -14.98
N LYS A 82 -11.50 13.09 -14.01
CA LYS A 82 -12.85 13.71 -13.97
C LYS A 82 -13.14 14.60 -15.19
N ARG A 83 -12.12 15.05 -15.92
CA ARG A 83 -12.26 15.92 -17.10
C ARG A 83 -12.31 15.14 -18.41
N PHE A 84 -11.83 13.90 -18.44
CA PHE A 84 -11.72 13.12 -19.68
C PHE A 84 -12.60 11.86 -19.71
N THR A 85 -13.06 11.35 -18.56
CA THR A 85 -13.87 10.12 -18.52
C THR A 85 -15.09 10.25 -17.60
N PHE A 86 -16.16 9.52 -17.93
CA PHE A 86 -17.38 9.43 -17.11
C PHE A 86 -17.24 8.49 -15.89
N TRP A 87 -16.07 7.87 -15.71
CA TRP A 87 -15.83 6.79 -14.73
C TRP A 87 -14.78 7.14 -13.65
N PRO A 88 -14.78 8.34 -13.03
CA PRO A 88 -13.74 8.71 -12.09
C PRO A 88 -13.73 7.85 -10.81
N GLN A 89 -14.86 7.27 -10.42
CA GLN A 89 -14.97 6.38 -9.27
C GLN A 89 -14.26 5.05 -9.51
N ALA A 90 -14.32 4.47 -10.72
CA ALA A 90 -13.59 3.26 -11.05
C ALA A 90 -12.06 3.49 -11.01
N TYR A 91 -11.62 4.65 -11.48
CA TYR A 91 -10.21 5.06 -11.41
C TYR A 91 -9.72 5.30 -9.97
N LEU A 92 -10.57 5.88 -9.12
CA LEU A 92 -10.26 6.03 -7.68
C LEU A 92 -10.04 4.66 -7.02
N GLY A 93 -10.93 3.70 -7.30
CA GLY A 93 -10.80 2.33 -6.81
C GLY A 93 -9.51 1.65 -7.26
N LEU A 94 -9.11 1.86 -8.52
CA LEU A 94 -7.84 1.34 -9.04
C LEU A 94 -6.64 1.92 -8.27
N ILE A 95 -6.60 3.24 -8.04
CA ILE A 95 -5.48 3.89 -7.34
C ILE A 95 -5.36 3.43 -5.89
N PHE A 96 -6.49 3.35 -5.17
CA PHE A 96 -6.48 2.92 -3.77
C PHE A 96 -6.02 1.46 -3.60
N ASN A 97 -6.36 0.58 -4.55
CA ASN A 97 -5.97 -0.83 -4.50
C ASN A 97 -4.60 -1.10 -5.14
N TRP A 98 -4.10 -0.22 -6.02
CA TRP A 98 -2.82 -0.38 -6.69
C TRP A 98 -1.65 -0.53 -5.70
N GLY A 99 -1.66 0.26 -4.63
CA GLY A 99 -0.64 0.18 -3.58
C GLY A 99 -0.59 -1.18 -2.90
N ILE A 100 -1.74 -1.80 -2.65
CA ILE A 100 -1.84 -3.13 -2.03
C ILE A 100 -1.30 -4.20 -3.00
N CYS A 101 -1.75 -4.18 -4.26
CA CYS A 101 -1.28 -5.13 -5.27
C CYS A 101 0.24 -5.02 -5.48
N TRP A 102 0.77 -3.81 -5.62
CA TRP A 102 2.21 -3.59 -5.79
C TRP A 102 3.01 -4.05 -4.57
N THR A 103 2.55 -3.73 -3.36
CA THR A 103 3.23 -4.14 -2.12
C THR A 103 3.25 -5.66 -1.99
N LEU A 104 2.12 -6.34 -2.23
CA LEU A 104 2.06 -7.80 -2.16
C LEU A 104 3.01 -8.47 -3.16
N VAL A 105 3.04 -8.00 -4.40
CA VAL A 105 3.95 -8.54 -5.43
C VAL A 105 5.41 -8.29 -5.04
N TYR A 106 5.75 -7.06 -4.66
CA TYR A 106 7.11 -6.67 -4.31
C TYR A 106 7.63 -7.45 -3.09
N GLU A 107 6.86 -7.49 -1.99
CA GLU A 107 7.21 -8.23 -0.77
C GLU A 107 7.34 -9.73 -1.04
N THR A 108 6.51 -10.30 -1.93
CA THR A 108 6.62 -11.72 -2.29
C THR A 108 7.92 -12.02 -3.04
N ILE A 109 8.36 -11.12 -3.92
CA ILE A 109 9.64 -11.24 -4.64
C ILE A 109 10.81 -11.16 -3.64
N TYR A 110 10.78 -10.21 -2.71
CA TYR A 110 11.81 -10.08 -1.67
C TYR A 110 11.84 -11.28 -0.71
N ALA A 111 10.69 -11.78 -0.28
CA ALA A 111 10.60 -12.96 0.57
C ALA A 111 11.22 -14.21 -0.08
N HIS A 112 11.19 -14.32 -1.42
CA HIS A 112 11.89 -15.40 -2.11
C HIS A 112 13.40 -15.20 -2.18
N GLN A 113 13.89 -13.95 -2.20
CA GLN A 113 15.33 -13.64 -2.16
C GLN A 113 15.92 -13.98 -0.78
N ASP A 114 15.20 -13.68 0.30
CA ASP A 114 15.70 -13.86 1.67
C ASP A 114 15.50 -15.30 2.21
N LYS A 115 14.96 -16.24 1.41
CA LYS A 115 14.61 -17.60 1.83
C LYS A 115 15.78 -18.39 2.46
N GLU A 116 16.96 -18.30 1.87
CA GLU A 116 18.13 -19.02 2.36
C GLU A 116 18.63 -18.45 3.68
N ASP A 117 18.53 -17.13 3.84
CA ASP A 117 19.00 -16.43 5.03
C ASP A 117 17.99 -16.56 6.18
N ASP A 118 16.68 -16.51 5.88
CA ASP A 118 15.60 -16.82 6.82
C ASP A 118 15.75 -18.23 7.40
N LEU A 119 16.14 -19.21 6.57
CA LEU A 119 16.37 -20.58 7.01
C LEU A 119 17.60 -20.69 7.94
N LYS A 120 18.69 -19.98 7.62
CA LYS A 120 19.92 -19.96 8.44
C LYS A 120 19.70 -19.29 9.80
N VAL A 121 18.88 -18.25 9.84
CA VAL A 121 18.60 -17.47 11.06
C VAL A 121 17.42 -18.05 11.85
N GLY A 122 16.61 -18.94 11.24
CA GLY A 122 15.45 -19.56 11.87
C GLY A 122 14.21 -18.66 11.89
N VAL A 123 14.13 -17.67 11.00
CA VAL A 123 13.01 -16.71 10.89
C VAL A 123 11.86 -17.37 10.14
N LYS A 124 10.63 -17.13 10.59
CA LYS A 124 9.43 -17.64 9.91
C LYS A 124 9.06 -16.70 8.77
N SER A 125 9.14 -17.19 7.53
CA SER A 125 8.74 -16.44 6.34
C SER A 125 7.65 -17.17 5.56
N THR A 126 6.77 -16.40 4.94
CA THR A 126 5.74 -16.90 4.03
C THR A 126 6.39 -17.71 2.90
N ALA A 127 7.56 -17.31 2.40
CA ALA A 127 8.29 -18.03 1.36
C ALA A 127 8.86 -19.39 1.80
N LEU A 128 9.14 -19.57 3.09
CA LEU A 128 9.58 -20.86 3.67
C LEU A 128 8.42 -21.81 3.87
N ARG A 129 7.28 -21.29 4.38
CA ARG A 129 6.09 -22.08 4.69
C ARG A 129 5.27 -22.43 3.45
N LEU A 130 5.23 -21.51 2.49
CA LEU A 130 4.35 -21.58 1.32
C LEU A 130 5.24 -21.54 0.07
N LYS A 131 5.65 -22.71 -0.40
CA LYS A 131 6.56 -22.90 -1.54
C LYS A 131 6.01 -22.37 -2.90
N SER A 132 4.85 -21.72 -2.92
CA SER A 132 4.12 -21.35 -4.14
C SER A 132 3.38 -20.01 -4.01
N PHE A 133 3.46 -19.21 -5.08
CA PHE A 133 2.71 -17.97 -5.31
C PHE A 133 1.18 -18.14 -5.22
N LEU A 134 0.67 -19.37 -5.35
CA LEU A 134 -0.76 -19.70 -5.37
C LEU A 134 -1.45 -19.72 -3.99
N THR A 135 -0.72 -19.46 -2.91
CA THR A 135 -1.30 -19.50 -1.54
C THR A 135 -2.10 -18.24 -1.17
N ALA A 136 -2.46 -17.42 -2.17
CA ALA A 136 -3.52 -16.43 -2.06
C ALA A 136 -4.92 -17.08 -1.94
N TRP A 137 -5.02 -18.38 -1.66
CA TRP A 137 -6.32 -19.03 -1.56
C TRP A 137 -7.27 -18.42 -0.53
N PRO A 138 -6.82 -17.86 0.64
CA PRO A 138 -7.71 -17.13 1.55
C PRO A 138 -8.12 -15.76 1.00
N TYR A 139 -7.34 -15.17 0.09
CA TYR A 139 -7.73 -13.94 -0.58
C TYR A 139 -8.97 -14.14 -1.46
N TYR A 140 -9.15 -15.30 -2.11
CA TYR A 140 -10.34 -15.55 -2.93
C TYR A 140 -11.68 -15.58 -2.18
N PRO A 141 -11.86 -16.25 -1.01
CA PRO A 141 -13.10 -16.18 -0.25
C PRO A 141 -13.33 -14.79 0.36
N PHE A 142 -12.28 -14.07 0.81
CA PHE A 142 -12.44 -12.68 1.24
C PHE A 142 -12.86 -11.76 0.10
N LEU A 143 -12.24 -11.93 -1.08
CA LEU A 143 -12.61 -11.20 -2.29
C LEU A 143 -14.03 -11.55 -2.74
N ALA A 144 -14.43 -12.82 -2.69
CA ALA A 144 -15.76 -13.28 -3.04
C ALA A 144 -16.81 -12.71 -2.08
N ALA A 145 -16.55 -12.72 -0.76
CA ALA A 145 -17.43 -12.13 0.24
C ALA A 145 -17.58 -10.61 0.05
N ALA A 146 -16.48 -9.90 -0.16
CA ALA A 146 -16.51 -8.46 -0.45
C ALA A 146 -17.25 -8.15 -1.76
N SER A 147 -17.02 -8.95 -2.81
CA SER A 147 -17.71 -8.79 -4.10
C SER A 147 -19.20 -9.08 -3.98
N ALA A 148 -19.60 -10.09 -3.21
CA ALA A 148 -21.00 -10.43 -2.96
C ALA A 148 -21.72 -9.31 -2.16
N GLN A 149 -21.07 -8.77 -1.14
CA GLN A 149 -21.58 -7.64 -0.36
C GLN A 149 -21.83 -6.42 -1.26
N LEU A 150 -20.86 -6.07 -2.11
CA LEU A 150 -20.98 -4.95 -3.06
C LEU A 150 -22.05 -5.21 -4.11
N ALA A 151 -22.13 -6.43 -4.66
CA ALA A 151 -23.15 -6.80 -5.63
C ALA A 151 -24.57 -6.69 -5.04
N TRP A 152 -24.74 -7.07 -3.77
CA TRP A 152 -26.00 -6.91 -3.05
C TRP A 152 -26.36 -5.43 -2.80
N GLN A 153 -25.39 -4.60 -2.45
CA GLN A 153 -25.62 -3.16 -2.30
C GLN A 153 -26.01 -2.51 -3.64
N ILE A 154 -25.34 -2.87 -4.73
CA ILE A 154 -25.63 -2.35 -6.07
C ILE A 154 -27.00 -2.82 -6.57
N SER A 155 -27.40 -4.05 -6.28
CA SER A 155 -28.71 -4.57 -6.74
C SER A 155 -29.89 -4.00 -5.97
N THR A 156 -29.67 -3.52 -4.74
CA THR A 156 -30.74 -3.01 -3.89
C THR A 156 -30.81 -1.49 -3.85
N VAL A 157 -29.77 -0.76 -4.26
CA VAL A 157 -29.74 0.71 -4.17
C VAL A 157 -30.76 1.35 -5.12
N ASP A 158 -31.57 2.25 -4.58
CA ASP A 158 -32.43 3.10 -5.40
C ASP A 158 -31.66 4.35 -5.82
N LEU A 159 -31.23 4.38 -7.08
CA LEU A 159 -30.49 5.52 -7.65
C LEU A 159 -31.35 6.79 -7.82
N SER A 160 -32.68 6.67 -7.70
CA SER A 160 -33.59 7.82 -7.75
C SER A 160 -33.80 8.47 -6.38
N ASP A 161 -33.51 7.77 -5.29
CA ASP A 161 -33.59 8.29 -3.92
C ASP A 161 -32.21 8.64 -3.35
N ARG A 162 -31.99 9.96 -3.17
CA ARG A 162 -30.77 10.50 -2.60
C ARG A 162 -30.54 10.05 -1.14
N VAL A 163 -31.59 9.80 -0.37
CA VAL A 163 -31.51 9.40 1.04
C VAL A 163 -31.10 7.93 1.15
N ASP A 164 -31.69 7.04 0.33
CA ASP A 164 -31.26 5.63 0.23
C ASP A 164 -29.79 5.51 -0.20
N CYS A 165 -29.40 6.26 -1.23
CA CYS A 165 -28.00 6.33 -1.68
C CYS A 165 -27.03 6.71 -0.56
N ASN A 166 -27.36 7.72 0.25
CA ASN A 166 -26.50 8.15 1.36
C ASN A 166 -26.43 7.11 2.48
N LYS A 167 -27.57 6.51 2.85
CA LYS A 167 -27.63 5.47 3.90
C LYS A 167 -26.74 4.28 3.54
N LYS A 168 -26.82 3.79 2.30
CA LYS A 168 -26.01 2.66 1.83
C LYS A 168 -24.52 3.00 1.71
N PHE A 169 -24.19 4.25 1.37
CA PHE A 169 -22.80 4.72 1.37
C PHE A 169 -22.18 4.73 2.78
N VAL A 170 -22.91 5.19 3.79
CA VAL A 170 -22.41 5.27 5.19
C VAL A 170 -22.33 3.89 5.86
N SER A 171 -23.04 2.88 5.33
CA SER A 171 -23.03 1.52 5.87
C SER A 171 -21.81 0.66 5.47
N ASN A 172 -20.93 1.18 4.60
CA ASN A 172 -19.65 0.58 4.23
C ASN A 172 -18.51 1.10 5.12
#